data_AF-E1QXI7-F1
#
_entry.id   AF-E1QXI7-F1
#
_cell.length_a   1.000
_cell.length_b   1.000
_cell.length_c   1.000
_cell.angle_alpha   90.00
_cell.angle_beta   90.00
_cell.angle_gamma   90.00
#
_symmetry.space_group_name_H-M   'P 1'
#
loop_
_entity.id
_entity.type
_entity.pdbx_description
1 polymer ?
#
loop_
_entity_poly.entity_id
_entity_poly.type
_entity_poly.pdbx_seq_one_letter_code
_entity_poly.pdbx_strand_id
1 'polypeptide(L)' 'MEAIGNFFGWLFGTRAGVGALVLGGIVVFVVIAFVLERRTRRRYRNHRKTDSDWDLFDDEDDESGWSEFEEDNK' A
#
# COMPACT_ATOMS: atom_id res chain seq x y z
N MET A 1 21.76 3.81 -35.45
CA MET A 1 22.51 4.48 -34.37
C MET A 1 22.13 5.96 -34.26
N GLU A 2 22.01 6.72 -35.35
CA GLU A 2 21.59 8.13 -35.34
C GLU A 2 20.22 8.39 -34.69
N ALA A 3 19.21 7.57 -34.99
CA ALA A 3 17.85 7.77 -34.49
C ALA A 3 17.76 7.77 -32.95
N ILE A 4 18.59 6.95 -32.29
CA ILE A 4 18.66 6.87 -30.83
C ILE A 4 19.32 8.13 -30.25
N GLY A 5 20.38 8.63 -30.90
CA GLY A 5 21.06 9.87 -30.51
C GLY A 5 20.14 11.10 -30.63
N ASN A 6 19.40 11.21 -31.73
CA ASN A 6 18.42 12.28 -31.91
C ASN A 6 17.28 12.21 -30.90
N PHE A 7 16.83 11.01 -30.54
CA PHE A 7 15.78 10.84 -29.54
C PHE A 7 16.25 11.31 -28.16
N PHE A 8 17.43 10.90 -27.70
CA PHE A 8 17.96 11.36 -26.41
C PHE A 8 18.29 12.85 -26.40
N GLY A 9 18.81 13.38 -27.52
CA GLY A 9 19.04 14.83 -27.69
C GLY A 9 17.75 15.64 -27.58
N TRP A 10 16.66 15.16 -28.15
CA TRP A 10 15.34 15.78 -28.00
C TRP A 10 14.78 15.61 -26.58
N LEU A 11 14.88 14.41 -26.00
CA LEU A 11 14.32 14.04 -24.70
C LEU A 11 14.92 14.90 -23.56
N PHE A 12 16.22 15.21 -23.63
CA PHE A 12 16.91 16.00 -22.60
C PHE A 12 17.22 17.45 -23.02
N GLY A 13 17.26 17.74 -24.32
CA GLY A 13 17.59 19.07 -24.84
C GLY A 13 16.39 20.02 -24.95
N THR A 14 15.15 19.51 -24.86
CA THR A 14 13.94 20.32 -24.98
C THR A 14 13.10 20.30 -23.72
N ARG A 15 12.49 21.45 -23.38
CA ARG A 15 11.53 21.56 -22.25
C ARG A 15 10.36 20.57 -22.39
N ALA A 16 9.89 20.36 -23.61
CA ALA A 16 8.82 19.41 -23.90
C ALA A 16 9.26 17.94 -23.67
N GLY A 17 10.48 17.58 -24.10
CA GLY A 17 11.05 16.25 -23.86
C GLY A 17 11.20 15.93 -22.37
N VAL A 18 11.71 16.89 -21.58
CA VAL A 18 11.82 16.73 -20.13
C VAL A 18 10.45 16.63 -19.47
N GLY A 19 9.47 17.42 -19.92
CA GLY A 19 8.09 17.30 -19.44
C GLY A 19 7.47 15.91 -19.72
N ALA A 20 7.71 15.37 -20.91
CA ALA A 20 7.29 14.01 -21.28
C ALA A 20 8.00 12.93 -20.45
N LEU A 21 9.28 13.12 -20.12
CA LEU A 21 10.03 12.22 -19.24
C LEU A 21 9.40 12.16 -17.83
N VAL A 22 9.09 13.32 -17.25
CA VAL A 22 8.51 13.40 -15.91
C VAL A 22 7.10 12.80 -15.88
N LEU A 23 6.24 13.17 -16.83
CA LEU A 23 4.91 12.58 -16.93
C LEU A 23 4.96 11.08 -17.18
N GLY A 24 5.84 10.63 -18.07
CA GLY A 24 6.06 9.20 -18.32
C GLY A 24 6.49 8.47 -17.05
N GLY A 25 7.43 9.03 -16.29
CA GLY A 25 7.88 8.49 -15.01
C GLY A 25 6.74 8.38 -13.99
N ILE A 26 5.93 9.42 -13.84
CA ILE A 26 4.77 9.41 -12.93
C ILE A 26 3.78 8.31 -13.32
N VAL A 27 3.44 8.20 -14.60
CA VAL A 27 2.53 7.15 -15.09
C VAL A 27 3.10 5.76 -14.79
N VAL A 28 4.40 5.54 -15.02
CA VAL A 28 5.06 4.27 -14.70
C VAL A 28 4.97 3.97 -13.19
N PHE A 29 5.23 4.95 -12.33
CA PHE A 29 5.11 4.79 -10.88
C PHE A 29 3.67 4.45 -10.46
N VAL A 30 2.66 5.11 -11.04
CA VAL A 30 1.24 4.81 -10.79
C VAL A 30 0.90 3.38 -11.21
N VAL A 31 1.38 2.93 -12.37
CA VAL A 31 1.16 1.55 -12.83
C VAL A 31 1.81 0.54 -11.88
N ILE A 32 3.03 0.80 -11.43
CA ILE A 32 3.72 -0.07 -10.45
C ILE A 32 2.95 -0.10 -9.13
N ALA A 33 2.53 1.06 -8.62
CA ALA A 33 1.72 1.16 -7.40
C ALA A 33 0.42 0.37 -7.54
N PHE A 34 -0.27 0.49 -8.68
CA PHE A 34 -1.49 -0.24 -8.96
C PHE A 34 -1.27 -1.76 -9.03
N VAL A 35 -0.17 -2.21 -9.65
CA VAL A 35 0.19 -3.64 -9.69
C VAL A 35 0.51 -4.17 -8.30
N LEU A 36 1.27 -3.43 -7.50
CA LEU A 36 1.58 -3.77 -6.11
C LEU A 36 0.31 -3.85 -5.28
N GLU A 37 -0.58 -2.87 -5.40
CA GLU A 37 -1.88 -2.85 -4.73
C GLU A 37 -2.76 -4.03 -5.13
N ARG A 38 -2.79 -4.39 -6.42
CA ARG A 38 -3.55 -5.55 -6.89
C ARG A 38 -2.93 -6.86 -6.40
N ARG A 39 -1.60 -6.92 -6.24
CA ARG A 39 -0.88 -8.09 -5.74
C ARG A 39 -1.06 -8.26 -4.23
N THR A 40 -1.03 -7.18 -3.45
CA THR A 40 -1.31 -7.23 -2.02
C THR A 40 -2.77 -7.59 -1.77
N ARG A 41 -3.73 -6.96 -2.46
CA ARG A 41 -5.15 -7.36 -2.33
C ARG A 41 -5.37 -8.86 -2.55
N ARG A 42 -4.67 -9.50 -3.48
CA ARG A 42 -4.77 -10.96 -3.69
C ARG A 42 -4.23 -11.79 -2.53
N ARG A 43 -3.14 -11.35 -1.88
CA ARG A 43 -2.56 -12.05 -0.72
C ARG A 43 -3.46 -11.88 0.51
N TYR A 44 -4.05 -10.69 0.70
CA TYR A 44 -4.86 -10.38 1.88
C TYR A 44 -6.35 -10.76 1.81
N ARG A 45 -6.91 -11.00 0.61
CA ARG A 45 -8.33 -11.38 0.47
C ARG A 45 -8.65 -12.82 0.88
N ASN A 46 -7.65 -13.65 1.15
CA ASN A 46 -7.82 -15.08 1.43
C ASN A 46 -6.96 -15.56 2.60
N HIS A 47 -6.67 -14.70 3.58
CA HIS A 47 -6.29 -15.21 4.88
C HIS A 47 -7.54 -15.82 5.51
N ARG A 48 -7.52 -17.14 5.72
CA ARG A 48 -8.36 -17.71 6.77
C ARG A 48 -7.90 -17.04 8.06
N LYS A 49 -8.82 -16.48 8.86
CA LYS A 49 -8.53 -16.21 10.28
C LYS A 49 -7.87 -17.48 10.81
N THR A 50 -6.62 -17.36 11.25
CA THR A 50 -5.93 -18.41 12.00
C THR A 50 -6.23 -18.13 13.46
N ASP A 51 -6.32 -19.14 14.33
CA ASP A 51 -6.61 -19.01 15.77
C ASP A 51 -5.62 -18.12 16.57
N SER A 52 -4.69 -17.48 15.89
CA SER A 52 -3.70 -16.54 16.42
C SER A 52 -3.86 -15.13 15.84
N ASP A 53 -5.01 -14.82 15.25
CA ASP A 53 -5.41 -13.45 14.96
C ASP A 53 -5.79 -12.82 16.31
N TRP A 54 -5.22 -11.67 16.63
CA TRP A 54 -5.43 -11.05 17.94
C TRP A 54 -6.83 -10.45 17.98
N ASP A 55 -7.80 -11.26 18.39
CA ASP A 55 -9.20 -10.89 18.54
C ASP A 55 -9.36 -10.01 19.81
N LEU A 56 -8.95 -8.74 19.71
CA LEU A 56 -9.08 -7.72 20.77
C LEU A 56 -10.53 -7.51 21.26
N PHE A 57 -11.53 -8.05 20.54
CA PHE A 57 -12.95 -7.84 20.79
C PHE A 57 -13.82 -9.10 20.63
N ASP A 58 -13.25 -10.31 20.57
CA ASP A 58 -14.04 -11.56 20.44
C ASP A 58 -14.15 -12.36 21.75
N ASP A 59 -13.62 -11.86 22.86
CA ASP A 59 -14.03 -12.30 24.21
C ASP A 59 -15.36 -11.62 24.58
N GLU A 60 -16.43 -11.95 23.84
CA GLU A 60 -17.79 -11.93 24.38
C GLU A 60 -17.88 -13.06 25.43
N ASP A 61 -17.63 -12.74 26.71
CA ASP A 61 -18.29 -13.28 27.92
C ASP A 61 -17.42 -13.32 29.19
N ASP A 62 -16.36 -12.52 29.29
CA ASP A 62 -15.64 -12.32 30.56
C ASP A 62 -16.02 -10.97 31.20
N GLU A 63 -17.24 -10.87 31.75
CA GLU A 63 -17.67 -9.81 32.71
C GLU A 63 -16.85 -9.80 34.03
N SER A 64 -15.60 -10.27 34.02
CA SER A 64 -14.72 -10.36 35.19
C SER A 64 -13.61 -9.30 35.21
N GLY A 65 -13.32 -8.65 34.08
CA GLY A 65 -12.23 -7.67 33.97
C GLY A 65 -12.55 -6.28 34.53
N TRP A 66 -13.82 -5.86 34.53
CA TRP A 66 -14.24 -4.57 35.08
C TRP A 66 -14.71 -4.66 36.54
N SER A 67 -15.04 -5.86 37.03
CA SER A 67 -15.47 -6.08 38.41
C SER A 67 -14.33 -5.91 39.42
N GLU A 68 -13.09 -6.25 39.05
CA GLU A 68 -11.92 -6.12 39.95
C GLU A 68 -11.55 -4.65 40.22
N PHE A 69 -11.86 -3.73 39.30
CA PHE A 69 -11.67 -2.29 39.49
C PHE A 69 -12.81 -1.60 40.25
N GLU A 70 -14.04 -2.14 40.20
CA GLU A 70 -15.18 -1.62 40.98
C GLU A 70 -15.18 -2.10 42.44
N GLU A 71 -14.60 -3.26 42.74
CA GLU A 71 -14.53 -3.79 44.12
C GLU A 71 -13.63 -2.97 45.05
N ASP A 72 -12.62 -2.30 44.50
CA ASP A 72 -11.69 -1.45 45.26
C ASP A 72 -12.25 -0.04 45.56
N ASN A 73 -13.43 0.29 45.00
CA ASN A 73 -14.10 1.59 45.19
C ASN A 73 -15.43 1.48 45.95
N LYS A 74 -15.55 0.53 46.88
CA LYS A 74 -16.73 0.31 47.70
C LYS A 74 -16.46 0.41 49.21
#